data_AF-A0A423XNA9-F1
#
_entry.id   AF-A0A423XNA9-F1
#
_cell.length_a   1.000
_cell.length_b   1.000
_cell.length_c   1.000
_cell.angle_alpha   90.00
_cell.angle_beta   90.00
_cell.angle_gamma   90.00
#
_symmetry.space_group_name_H-M   'P 1'
#
loop_
_entity.id
_entity.type
_entity.pdbx_description
1 polymer ?
#
loop_
_entity_poly.entity_id
_entity_poly.type
_entity_poly.pdbx_seq_one_letter_code
_entity_poly.pdbx_strand_id
1 'polypeptide(L)'
;MSKYGVMVMGPAGAGKSTFCSALITHLQLNRRSCFYVNLDPAAESFDHQPDLDIKDLISLEDVMEEMGLGPNGGLVYCFEFLLENLDFLTEALDGLTEEYLIIIDMPGQIELYTHIPILPALVKFLGAPGSLDIRLCATYLLEATFVVDRAKFFSGTLSAMSAMILLEVPHLNILSKMDLVKGQVRKRDLKRFLMPDSTLLDDDPAEIIQRQALGENVDGEAAANDEDGDPYERGAVMGGKSFQRLNRAVATLIESYSMVNYLKLDASDEDSVGAILSYIDDCIQFHEAQEPKELKDEDEEGEVEE
;
A
#
# COMPACT_ATOMS: atom_id res chain seq x y z
N MET A 1 -21.56 -13.08 -9.33
CA MET A 1 -20.86 -12.07 -10.16
C MET A 1 -19.69 -11.58 -9.32
N SER A 2 -18.52 -11.42 -9.93
CA SER A 2 -17.33 -10.99 -9.19
C SER A 2 -17.53 -9.55 -8.69
N LYS A 3 -17.07 -9.27 -7.48
CA LYS A 3 -17.09 -7.94 -6.88
C LYS A 3 -15.71 -7.31 -7.04
N TYR A 4 -15.59 -6.00 -6.85
CA TYR A 4 -14.36 -5.26 -7.09
C TYR A 4 -13.98 -4.47 -5.85
N GLY A 5 -12.73 -4.59 -5.41
CA GLY A 5 -12.28 -3.94 -4.19
C GLY A 5 -10.85 -3.42 -4.25
N VAL A 6 -10.61 -2.37 -3.48
CA VAL A 6 -9.29 -1.82 -3.23
C VAL A 6 -9.00 -1.83 -1.73
N MET A 7 -7.86 -2.39 -1.35
CA MET A 7 -7.34 -2.33 0.02
C MET A 7 -6.34 -1.19 0.13
N VAL A 8 -6.56 -0.26 1.05
CA VAL A 8 -5.71 0.90 1.27
C VAL A 8 -4.82 0.66 2.47
N MET A 9 -3.53 0.47 2.23
CA MET A 9 -2.52 0.08 3.22
C MET A 9 -1.37 1.07 3.27
N GLY A 10 -0.51 0.91 4.28
CA GLY A 10 0.67 1.73 4.50
C GLY A 10 0.84 2.16 5.96
N PRO A 11 2.03 2.65 6.34
CA PRO A 11 2.34 3.02 7.71
C PRO A 11 1.41 4.10 8.27
N ALA A 12 1.40 4.22 9.60
CA ALA A 12 0.71 5.28 10.31
C ALA A 12 1.18 6.66 9.80
N GLY A 13 0.22 7.57 9.61
CA GLY A 13 0.51 8.90 9.07
C GLY A 13 0.72 8.98 7.56
N ALA A 14 0.68 7.87 6.81
CA ALA A 14 0.82 7.89 5.34
C ALA A 14 -0.36 8.55 4.61
N GLY A 15 -1.49 8.79 5.29
CA GLY A 15 -2.68 9.45 4.69
C GLY A 15 -3.67 8.49 4.03
N LYS A 16 -3.81 7.26 4.54
CA LYS A 16 -4.76 6.24 4.05
C LYS A 16 -6.20 6.73 4.06
N SER A 17 -6.73 7.10 5.22
CA SER A 17 -8.11 7.60 5.35
C SER A 17 -8.35 8.88 4.56
N THR A 18 -7.34 9.76 4.45
CA THR A 18 -7.41 10.95 3.59
C THR A 18 -7.52 10.58 2.10
N PHE A 19 -6.77 9.56 1.66
CA PHE A 19 -6.88 9.05 0.30
C PHE A 19 -8.24 8.38 0.07
N CYS A 20 -8.74 7.57 1.00
CA CYS A 20 -10.09 6.99 0.94
C CYS A 20 -11.16 8.08 0.79
N SER A 21 -11.09 9.13 1.62
CA SER A 21 -12.01 10.28 1.57
C SER A 21 -11.98 11.00 0.22
N ALA A 22 -10.78 11.26 -0.32
CA ALA A 22 -10.62 11.89 -1.63
C ALA A 22 -11.13 10.99 -2.77
N LEU A 23 -10.88 9.69 -2.69
CA LEU A 23 -11.34 8.69 -3.65
C LEU A 23 -12.86 8.57 -3.66
N ILE A 24 -13.50 8.47 -2.49
CA ILE A 24 -14.96 8.45 -2.34
C ILE A 24 -15.58 9.70 -2.95
N THR A 25 -15.02 10.88 -2.64
CA THR A 25 -15.48 12.15 -3.19
C THR A 25 -15.42 12.15 -4.72
N HIS A 26 -14.30 11.70 -5.29
CA HIS A 26 -14.12 11.61 -6.73
C HIS A 26 -15.11 10.63 -7.40
N LEU A 27 -15.38 9.47 -6.77
CA LEU A 27 -16.35 8.49 -7.26
C LEU A 27 -17.78 9.05 -7.26
N GLN A 28 -18.18 9.73 -6.18
CA GLN A 28 -19.49 10.38 -6.07
C GLN A 28 -19.70 11.46 -7.13
N LEU A 29 -18.69 12.30 -7.37
CA LEU A 29 -18.73 13.34 -8.42
C LEU A 29 -18.89 12.73 -9.84
N ASN A 30 -18.30 11.57 -10.07
CA ASN A 30 -18.39 10.83 -11.34
C ASN A 30 -19.54 9.81 -11.39
N ARG A 31 -20.45 9.84 -10.40
CA ARG A 31 -21.65 8.97 -10.30
C ARG A 31 -21.32 7.47 -10.29
N ARG A 32 -20.18 7.09 -9.74
CA ARG A 32 -19.81 5.70 -9.49
C ARG A 32 -20.11 5.35 -8.04
N SER A 33 -20.83 4.24 -7.84
CA SER A 33 -21.15 3.74 -6.51
C SER A 33 -19.91 3.14 -5.84
N CYS A 34 -19.76 3.39 -4.55
CA CYS A 34 -18.72 2.80 -3.73
C CYS A 34 -19.31 2.30 -2.42
N PHE A 35 -18.64 1.33 -1.80
CA PHE A 35 -18.96 0.82 -0.47
C PHE A 35 -17.73 0.96 0.41
N TYR A 36 -17.79 1.81 1.44
CA TYR A 36 -16.66 2.16 2.27
C TYR A 36 -16.62 1.31 3.55
N VAL A 37 -15.54 0.53 3.69
CA VAL A 37 -15.28 -0.32 4.85
C VAL A 37 -14.10 0.25 5.63
N ASN A 38 -14.32 0.58 6.90
CA ASN A 38 -13.26 0.90 7.84
C ASN A 38 -12.86 -0.35 8.63
N LEU A 39 -11.59 -0.77 8.50
CA LEU A 39 -10.99 -1.84 9.32
C LEU A 39 -9.93 -1.33 10.30
N ASP A 40 -9.79 -0.01 10.50
CA ASP A 40 -8.96 0.56 11.55
C ASP A 40 -9.77 0.73 12.86
N PRO A 41 -9.57 -0.13 13.88
CA PRO A 41 -10.32 -0.04 15.14
C PRO A 41 -9.84 1.11 16.03
N ALA A 42 -8.77 1.83 15.65
CA ALA A 42 -8.26 3.00 16.35
C ALA A 42 -8.69 4.33 15.70
N ALA A 43 -9.48 4.29 14.62
CA ALA A 43 -9.93 5.51 13.93
C ALA A 43 -10.94 6.29 14.78
N GLU A 44 -10.67 7.57 15.08
CA GLU A 44 -11.57 8.41 15.90
C GLU A 44 -12.54 9.26 15.07
N SER A 45 -12.13 9.70 13.87
CA SER A 45 -12.88 10.65 13.06
C SER A 45 -12.84 10.29 11.58
N PHE A 46 -13.94 10.48 10.88
CA PHE A 46 -14.05 10.26 9.44
C PHE A 46 -14.64 11.48 8.73
N ASP A 47 -14.08 11.82 7.58
CA ASP A 47 -14.64 12.84 6.69
C ASP A 47 -15.89 12.32 5.95
N HIS A 48 -15.88 11.03 5.59
CA HIS A 48 -17.02 10.28 5.06
C HIS A 48 -17.33 9.13 6.01
N GLN A 49 -18.60 8.95 6.37
CA GLN A 49 -18.96 7.83 7.24
C GLN A 49 -18.78 6.50 6.51
N PRO A 50 -18.13 5.51 7.15
CA PRO A 50 -18.05 4.16 6.60
C PRO A 50 -19.44 3.51 6.54
N ASP A 51 -19.69 2.75 5.48
CA ASP A 51 -20.86 1.89 5.34
C ASP A 51 -20.75 0.64 6.25
N LEU A 52 -19.51 0.25 6.57
CA LEU A 52 -19.18 -0.81 7.53
C LEU A 52 -17.98 -0.40 8.37
N ASP A 53 -18.13 -0.36 9.70
CA ASP A 53 -17.04 -0.01 10.62
C ASP A 53 -16.71 -1.21 11.53
N ILE A 54 -15.44 -1.63 11.56
CA ILE A 54 -14.97 -2.69 12.47
C ILE A 54 -15.30 -2.39 13.94
N LYS A 55 -15.45 -1.13 14.33
CA LYS A 55 -15.84 -0.74 15.70
C LYS A 55 -17.23 -1.23 16.10
N ASP A 56 -18.11 -1.54 15.15
CA ASP A 56 -19.40 -2.18 15.44
C ASP A 56 -19.25 -3.64 15.87
N LEU A 57 -18.12 -4.28 15.52
CA LEU A 57 -17.75 -5.63 15.94
C LEU A 57 -16.84 -5.62 17.17
N ILE A 58 -15.76 -4.83 17.13
CA ILE A 58 -14.74 -4.75 18.19
C ILE A 58 -13.98 -3.41 18.12
N SER A 59 -13.82 -2.74 19.26
CA SER A 59 -13.03 -1.50 19.37
C SER A 59 -11.67 -1.76 20.02
N LEU A 60 -10.67 -0.95 19.67
CA LEU A 60 -9.34 -1.07 20.29
C LEU A 60 -9.36 -0.69 21.78
N GLU A 61 -10.16 0.32 22.14
CA GLU A 61 -10.27 0.81 23.51
C GLU A 61 -10.80 -0.27 24.45
N ASP A 62 -11.91 -0.94 24.07
CA ASP A 62 -12.51 -2.02 24.87
C ASP A 62 -11.53 -3.18 25.07
N VAL A 63 -10.81 -3.57 24.01
CA VAL A 63 -9.79 -4.63 24.08
C VAL A 63 -8.65 -4.27 25.02
N MET A 64 -8.17 -3.03 24.96
CA MET A 64 -7.10 -2.57 25.83
C MET A 64 -7.54 -2.58 27.31
N GLU A 65 -8.77 -2.15 27.59
CA GLU A 65 -9.32 -2.13 28.95
C GLU A 65 -9.60 -3.54 29.49
N GLU A 66 -10.22 -4.42 28.71
CA GLU A 66 -10.64 -5.75 29.17
C GLU A 66 -9.48 -6.75 29.22
N MET A 67 -8.60 -6.74 28.20
CA MET A 67 -7.52 -7.73 28.05
C MET A 67 -6.20 -7.26 28.66
N GLY A 68 -6.11 -5.99 29.09
CA GLY A 68 -4.89 -5.41 29.64
C GLY A 68 -3.73 -5.35 28.63
N LEU A 69 -4.05 -5.29 27.34
CA LEU A 69 -3.09 -5.25 26.25
C LEU A 69 -2.65 -3.81 25.95
N GLY A 70 -1.42 -3.66 25.45
CA GLY A 70 -0.99 -2.39 24.86
C GLY A 70 -1.59 -2.18 23.47
N PRO A 71 -1.49 -0.96 22.88
CA PRO A 71 -2.15 -0.62 21.61
C PRO A 71 -1.85 -1.58 20.45
N ASN A 72 -0.58 -1.95 20.26
CA ASN A 72 -0.21 -2.88 19.18
C ASN A 72 -0.73 -4.30 19.43
N GLY A 73 -0.74 -4.76 20.69
CA GLY A 73 -1.27 -6.07 21.05
C GLY A 73 -2.79 -6.12 20.93
N GLY A 74 -3.48 -5.04 21.31
CA GLY A 74 -4.91 -4.88 21.13
C GLY A 74 -5.32 -4.89 19.67
N LEU A 75 -4.55 -4.21 18.79
CA LEU A 75 -4.81 -4.21 17.35
C LEU A 75 -4.71 -5.60 16.71
N VAL A 76 -3.68 -6.37 17.09
CA VAL A 76 -3.55 -7.76 16.63
C VAL A 76 -4.76 -8.57 17.09
N TYR A 77 -5.16 -8.43 18.34
CA TYR A 77 -6.33 -9.10 18.89
C TYR A 77 -7.64 -8.72 18.16
N CYS A 78 -7.85 -7.43 17.85
CA CYS A 78 -9.01 -6.99 17.06
C CYS A 78 -9.10 -7.72 15.72
N PHE A 79 -7.96 -7.91 15.05
CA PHE A 79 -7.91 -8.61 13.76
C PHE A 79 -8.03 -10.13 13.89
N GLU A 80 -7.49 -10.74 14.95
CA GLU A 80 -7.74 -12.15 15.26
C GLU A 80 -9.24 -12.38 15.50
N PHE A 81 -9.89 -11.49 16.25
CA PHE A 81 -11.33 -11.54 16.48
C PHE A 81 -12.13 -11.34 15.19
N LEU A 82 -11.72 -10.43 14.31
CA LEU A 82 -12.33 -10.26 12.98
C LEU A 82 -12.23 -11.54 12.14
N LEU A 83 -11.08 -12.23 12.16
CA LEU A 83 -10.88 -13.48 11.41
C LEU A 83 -11.73 -14.64 11.95
N GLU A 84 -12.06 -14.63 13.24
CA GLU A 84 -13.01 -15.59 13.82
C GLU A 84 -14.47 -15.27 13.49
N ASN A 85 -14.77 -14.02 13.10
CA ASN A 85 -16.13 -13.52 12.88
C ASN A 85 -16.31 -12.93 11.45
N LEU A 86 -15.79 -13.62 10.43
CA LEU A 86 -15.82 -13.17 9.03
C LEU A 86 -17.23 -13.07 8.42
N ASP A 87 -18.24 -13.66 9.07
CA ASP A 87 -19.65 -13.47 8.72
C ASP A 87 -20.05 -11.99 8.77
N PHE A 88 -19.46 -11.19 9.67
CA PHE A 88 -19.64 -9.74 9.72
C PHE A 88 -19.37 -9.05 8.38
N LEU A 89 -18.26 -9.42 7.72
CA LEU A 89 -17.94 -8.91 6.38
C LEU A 89 -18.85 -9.50 5.31
N THR A 90 -19.18 -10.78 5.43
CA THR A 90 -20.00 -11.47 4.43
C THR A 90 -21.40 -10.88 4.36
N GLU A 91 -22.06 -10.71 5.50
CA GLU A 91 -23.41 -10.16 5.58
C GLU A 91 -23.51 -8.75 4.98
N ALA A 92 -22.49 -7.92 5.19
CA ALA A 92 -22.44 -6.57 4.65
C ALA A 92 -22.14 -6.53 3.14
N LEU A 93 -21.25 -7.42 2.65
CA LEU A 93 -20.75 -7.37 1.29
C LEU A 93 -21.51 -8.27 0.29
N ASP A 94 -22.28 -9.25 0.77
CA ASP A 94 -22.94 -10.25 -0.09
C ASP A 94 -23.92 -9.60 -1.08
N GLY A 95 -24.70 -8.61 -0.59
CA GLY A 95 -25.71 -7.89 -1.38
C GLY A 95 -25.16 -6.88 -2.40
N LEU A 96 -23.84 -6.64 -2.44
CA LEU A 96 -23.23 -5.69 -3.36
C LEU A 96 -23.16 -6.25 -4.78
N THR A 97 -23.40 -5.39 -5.77
CA THR A 97 -23.32 -5.72 -7.19
C THR A 97 -21.95 -5.38 -7.77
N GLU A 98 -21.69 -5.82 -9.01
CA GLU A 98 -20.47 -5.50 -9.78
C GLU A 98 -20.31 -3.99 -10.09
N GLU A 99 -21.33 -3.17 -9.81
CA GLU A 99 -21.31 -1.71 -10.00
C GLU A 99 -20.58 -0.96 -8.87
N TYR A 100 -20.46 -1.58 -7.69
CA TYR A 100 -19.83 -0.97 -6.52
C TYR A 100 -18.32 -1.21 -6.53
N LEU A 101 -17.55 -0.15 -6.24
CA LEU A 101 -16.17 -0.28 -5.81
C LEU A 101 -16.11 -0.36 -4.28
N ILE A 102 -15.63 -1.49 -3.74
CA ILE A 102 -15.42 -1.67 -2.30
C ILE A 102 -14.09 -1.02 -1.91
N ILE A 103 -14.10 -0.05 -0.99
CA ILE A 103 -12.89 0.61 -0.50
C ILE A 103 -12.66 0.14 0.94
N ILE A 104 -11.54 -0.52 1.20
CA ILE A 104 -11.19 -1.05 2.51
C ILE A 104 -10.04 -0.23 3.09
N ASP A 105 -10.31 0.59 4.10
CA ASP A 105 -9.30 1.36 4.83
C ASP A 105 -8.71 0.52 5.95
N MET A 106 -7.41 0.27 5.87
CA MET A 106 -6.69 -0.62 6.78
C MET A 106 -5.93 0.19 7.85
N PRO A 107 -5.67 -0.37 9.05
CA PRO A 107 -4.95 0.30 10.13
C PRO A 107 -3.51 0.71 9.78
N GLY A 108 -2.94 1.66 10.51
CA GLY A 108 -1.58 2.16 10.23
C GLY A 108 -0.40 1.30 10.69
N GLN A 109 -0.64 0.25 11.46
CA GLN A 109 0.41 -0.50 12.13
C GLN A 109 1.08 -1.48 11.16
N ILE A 110 2.38 -1.29 10.94
CA ILE A 110 3.16 -2.03 9.93
C ILE A 110 3.31 -3.51 10.25
N GLU A 111 3.15 -3.86 11.52
CA GLU A 111 3.24 -5.21 12.05
C GLU A 111 2.20 -6.13 11.41
N LEU A 112 1.01 -5.60 11.09
CA LEU A 112 -0.07 -6.33 10.42
C LEU A 112 0.27 -6.68 8.96
N TYR A 113 1.15 -5.91 8.31
CA TYR A 113 1.53 -6.09 6.90
C TYR A 113 2.80 -6.90 6.67
N THR A 114 3.55 -7.22 7.73
CA THR A 114 4.92 -7.74 7.58
C THR A 114 5.12 -9.16 8.11
N HIS A 115 4.67 -9.47 9.32
CA HIS A 115 5.09 -10.72 10.00
C HIS A 115 3.96 -11.55 10.60
N ILE A 116 2.74 -11.01 10.70
CA ILE A 116 1.59 -11.77 11.20
C ILE A 116 0.70 -12.15 10.00
N PRO A 117 0.40 -13.44 9.76
CA PRO A 117 -0.32 -13.90 8.57
C PRO A 117 -1.84 -13.67 8.65
N ILE A 118 -2.26 -12.57 9.27
CA ILE A 118 -3.68 -12.16 9.39
C ILE A 118 -4.20 -11.68 8.04
N LEU A 119 -3.48 -10.79 7.37
CA LEU A 119 -3.95 -10.19 6.12
C LEU A 119 -4.01 -11.15 4.95
N PRO A 120 -3.05 -12.09 4.75
CA PRO A 120 -3.20 -13.12 3.74
C PRO A 120 -4.44 -13.98 3.93
N ALA A 121 -4.81 -14.29 5.19
CA ALA A 121 -6.03 -15.01 5.50
C ALA A 121 -7.28 -14.22 5.12
N LEU A 122 -7.31 -12.92 5.45
CA LEU A 122 -8.39 -12.01 5.08
C LEU A 122 -8.52 -11.85 3.56
N VAL A 123 -7.42 -11.60 2.85
CA VAL A 123 -7.39 -11.47 1.39
C VAL A 123 -7.86 -12.75 0.71
N LYS A 124 -7.39 -13.91 1.17
CA LYS A 124 -7.82 -15.21 0.65
C LYS A 124 -9.31 -15.44 0.88
N PHE A 125 -9.85 -15.00 2.02
CA PHE A 125 -11.27 -15.10 2.31
C PHE A 125 -12.11 -14.20 1.37
N LEU A 126 -11.74 -12.92 1.25
CA LEU A 126 -12.43 -11.95 0.41
C LEU A 126 -12.39 -12.32 -1.09
N GLY A 127 -11.25 -12.85 -1.55
CA GLY A 127 -11.04 -13.30 -2.93
C GLY A 127 -11.41 -14.76 -3.20
N ALA A 128 -11.92 -15.49 -2.21
CA ALA A 128 -12.29 -16.89 -2.41
C ALA A 128 -13.44 -17.01 -3.42
N PRO A 129 -13.35 -17.95 -4.40
CA PRO A 129 -14.46 -18.21 -5.30
C PRO A 129 -15.70 -18.67 -4.52
N GLY A 130 -16.84 -18.00 -4.70
CA GLY A 130 -18.07 -18.33 -3.97
C GLY A 130 -18.88 -17.09 -3.59
N SER A 131 -19.08 -16.89 -2.29
CA SER A 131 -19.97 -15.85 -1.74
C SER A 131 -19.51 -14.43 -2.07
N LEU A 132 -18.23 -14.12 -1.84
CA LEU A 132 -17.70 -12.78 -2.05
C LEU A 132 -17.06 -12.59 -3.43
N ASP A 133 -16.16 -13.49 -3.85
CA ASP A 133 -15.47 -13.46 -5.15
C ASP A 133 -14.98 -12.03 -5.52
N ILE A 134 -14.31 -11.37 -4.57
CA ILE A 134 -13.84 -9.99 -4.74
C ILE A 134 -12.49 -10.00 -5.44
N ARG A 135 -12.40 -9.35 -6.60
CA ARG A 135 -11.13 -9.01 -7.25
C ARG A 135 -10.52 -7.82 -6.52
N LEU A 136 -9.47 -8.11 -5.75
CA LEU A 136 -8.79 -7.12 -4.92
C LEU A 136 -7.55 -6.55 -5.59
N CYS A 137 -7.37 -5.24 -5.47
CA CYS A 137 -6.09 -4.58 -5.64
C CYS A 137 -5.64 -3.98 -4.31
N ALA A 138 -4.40 -4.23 -3.93
CA ALA A 138 -3.75 -3.62 -2.79
C ALA A 138 -3.09 -2.30 -3.21
N THR A 139 -3.32 -1.23 -2.45
CA THR A 139 -2.57 0.02 -2.56
C THR A 139 -1.72 0.21 -1.30
N TYR A 140 -0.48 0.62 -1.47
CA TYR A 140 0.44 0.87 -0.35
C TYR A 140 0.97 2.29 -0.42
N LEU A 141 0.50 3.12 0.51
CA LEU A 141 0.88 4.52 0.60
C LEU A 141 2.17 4.66 1.40
N LEU A 142 3.14 5.37 0.84
CA LEU A 142 4.34 5.83 1.52
C LEU A 142 4.38 7.35 1.46
N GLU A 143 4.68 8.02 2.57
CA GLU A 143 4.69 9.48 2.60
C GLU A 143 5.85 10.05 1.77
N ALA A 144 5.56 11.04 0.91
CA ALA A 144 6.57 11.62 0.02
C ALA A 144 7.74 12.28 0.76
N THR A 145 7.57 12.71 2.02
CA THR A 145 8.68 13.25 2.83
C THR A 145 9.81 12.24 3.03
N PHE A 146 9.54 10.94 2.85
CA PHE A 146 10.57 9.91 2.87
C PHE A 146 11.58 10.11 1.75
N VAL A 147 11.22 10.73 0.62
CA VAL A 147 12.18 10.99 -0.47
C VAL A 147 13.26 12.02 -0.10
N VAL A 148 13.08 12.76 1.00
CA VAL A 148 14.10 13.68 1.53
C VAL A 148 15.25 12.91 2.19
N ASP A 149 14.96 11.75 2.78
CA ASP A 149 15.91 10.90 3.50
C ASP A 149 15.98 9.53 2.81
N ARG A 150 17.08 9.30 2.10
CA ARG A 150 17.17 8.17 1.16
C ARG A 150 17.14 6.84 1.87
N ALA A 151 17.74 6.74 3.06
CA ALA A 151 17.68 5.54 3.88
C ALA A 151 16.24 5.24 4.31
N LYS A 152 15.48 6.26 4.74
CA LYS A 152 14.04 6.09 5.05
C LYS A 152 13.25 5.66 3.82
N PHE A 153 13.50 6.26 2.66
CA PHE A 153 12.86 5.88 1.41
C PHE A 153 13.07 4.39 1.10
N PHE A 154 14.32 3.91 1.08
CA PHE A 154 14.61 2.50 0.80
C PHE A 154 14.03 1.55 1.87
N SER A 155 14.02 1.95 3.14
CA SER A 155 13.33 1.19 4.19
C SER A 155 11.82 1.08 3.94
N GLY A 156 11.19 2.16 3.50
CA GLY A 156 9.78 2.19 3.12
C GLY A 156 9.48 1.30 1.91
N THR A 157 10.35 1.35 0.90
CA THR A 157 10.29 0.50 -0.30
C THR A 157 10.41 -0.99 0.04
N LEU A 158 11.29 -1.35 0.97
CA LEU A 158 11.41 -2.72 1.46
C LEU A 158 10.17 -3.19 2.22
N SER A 159 9.58 -2.31 3.03
CA SER A 159 8.32 -2.60 3.73
C SER A 159 7.18 -2.84 2.73
N ALA A 160 7.08 -2.01 1.69
CA ALA A 160 6.08 -2.17 0.63
C ALA A 160 6.28 -3.49 -0.14
N MET A 161 7.53 -3.83 -0.47
CA MET A 161 7.86 -5.10 -1.12
C MET A 161 7.52 -6.31 -0.23
N SER A 162 7.78 -6.23 1.08
CA SER A 162 7.40 -7.26 2.03
C SER A 162 5.89 -7.49 2.03
N ALA A 163 5.09 -6.42 2.04
CA ALA A 163 3.63 -6.50 1.97
C ALA A 163 3.16 -7.11 0.64
N MET A 164 3.78 -6.71 -0.48
CA MET A 164 3.46 -7.25 -1.81
C MET A 164 3.68 -8.77 -1.89
N ILE A 165 4.82 -9.27 -1.38
CA ILE A 165 5.13 -10.70 -1.36
C ILE A 165 4.15 -11.45 -0.43
N LEU A 166 3.81 -10.86 0.71
CA LEU A 166 2.95 -11.50 1.71
C LEU A 166 1.50 -11.65 1.23
N LEU A 167 0.96 -10.66 0.51
CA LEU A 167 -0.46 -10.62 0.15
C LEU A 167 -0.81 -11.33 -1.17
N GLU A 168 0.15 -11.47 -2.08
CA GLU A 168 -0.02 -12.18 -3.36
C GLU A 168 -1.17 -11.66 -4.25
N VAL A 169 -1.47 -10.36 -4.18
CA VAL A 169 -2.49 -9.68 -5.01
C VAL A 169 -1.87 -8.54 -5.84
N PRO A 170 -2.53 -8.06 -6.92
CA PRO A 170 -2.10 -6.87 -7.64
C PRO A 170 -1.84 -5.71 -6.67
N HIS A 171 -0.65 -5.13 -6.71
CA HIS A 171 -0.18 -4.19 -5.70
C HIS A 171 0.33 -2.88 -6.33
N LEU A 172 -0.26 -1.76 -5.94
CA LEU A 172 0.09 -0.42 -6.39
C LEU A 172 0.77 0.35 -5.27
N ASN A 173 2.01 0.78 -5.49
CA ASN A 173 2.69 1.64 -4.51
C ASN A 173 2.46 3.10 -4.84
N ILE A 174 2.17 3.91 -3.83
CA ILE A 174 1.75 5.30 -3.99
C ILE A 174 2.60 6.17 -3.06
N LEU A 175 3.26 7.20 -3.62
CA LEU A 175 3.82 8.28 -2.82
C LEU A 175 2.72 9.30 -2.53
N SER A 176 2.28 9.37 -1.28
CA SER A 176 1.26 10.29 -0.80
C SER A 176 1.85 11.62 -0.35
N LYS A 177 0.99 12.63 -0.13
CA LYS A 177 1.40 13.99 0.31
C LYS A 177 2.43 14.65 -0.61
N MET A 178 2.28 14.44 -1.92
CA MET A 178 3.20 14.99 -2.91
C MET A 178 3.22 16.52 -2.93
N ASP A 179 2.19 17.17 -2.39
CA ASP A 179 2.11 18.61 -2.13
C ASP A 179 3.23 19.11 -1.20
N LEU A 180 3.62 18.33 -0.17
CA LEU A 180 4.62 18.74 0.83
C LEU A 180 6.04 18.77 0.28
N VAL A 181 6.33 18.01 -0.77
CA VAL A 181 7.67 17.93 -1.39
C VAL A 181 7.81 18.84 -2.61
N LYS A 182 6.74 19.57 -3.00
CA LYS A 182 6.78 20.53 -4.11
C LYS A 182 7.86 21.59 -3.84
N GLY A 183 8.88 21.62 -4.71
CA GLY A 183 9.98 22.58 -4.63
C GLY A 183 11.17 22.17 -3.75
N GLN A 184 11.06 21.09 -2.97
CA GLN A 184 12.18 20.55 -2.19
C GLN A 184 13.08 19.64 -3.02
N VAL A 185 12.47 18.86 -3.93
CA VAL A 185 13.18 17.93 -4.82
C VAL A 185 13.01 18.35 -6.28
N ARG A 186 14.09 18.32 -7.06
CA ARG A 186 14.04 18.65 -8.48
C ARG A 186 13.23 17.58 -9.21
N LYS A 187 12.40 17.98 -10.18
CA LYS A 187 11.56 17.05 -10.98
C LYS A 187 12.34 15.90 -11.62
N ARG A 188 13.60 16.13 -12.01
CA ARG A 188 14.47 15.10 -12.57
C ARG A 188 14.82 14.04 -11.53
N ASP A 189 15.17 14.48 -10.32
CA ASP A 189 15.62 13.60 -9.25
C ASP A 189 14.43 12.83 -8.67
N LEU A 190 13.22 13.43 -8.66
CA LEU A 190 11.98 12.75 -8.28
C LEU A 190 11.73 11.47 -9.09
N LYS A 191 12.10 11.43 -10.38
CA LYS A 191 11.93 10.21 -11.20
C LYS A 191 12.72 9.01 -10.66
N ARG A 192 13.89 9.26 -10.05
CA ARG A 192 14.74 8.23 -9.42
C ARG A 192 14.12 7.66 -8.14
N PHE A 193 13.17 8.37 -7.54
CA PHE A 193 12.38 7.86 -6.41
C PHE A 193 11.11 7.15 -6.88
N LEU A 194 10.51 7.58 -7.99
CA LEU A 194 9.34 6.89 -8.55
C LEU A 194 9.70 5.50 -9.09
N MET A 195 10.90 5.36 -9.61
CA MET A 195 11.52 4.09 -9.99
C MET A 195 12.80 3.98 -9.14
N PRO A 196 12.76 3.29 -7.99
CA PRO A 196 13.86 3.25 -7.03
C PRO A 196 15.18 2.89 -7.70
N ASP A 197 16.06 3.88 -7.79
CA ASP A 197 17.37 3.79 -8.42
C ASP A 197 18.44 3.57 -7.34
N SER A 198 19.23 2.49 -7.45
CA SER A 198 20.23 2.13 -6.44
C SER A 198 21.32 3.20 -6.25
N THR A 199 21.57 4.02 -7.27
CA THR A 199 22.53 5.14 -7.19
C THR A 199 22.04 6.26 -6.26
N LEU A 200 20.77 6.25 -5.85
CA LEU A 200 20.31 7.13 -4.77
C LEU A 200 21.02 6.86 -3.45
N LEU A 201 21.53 5.66 -3.18
CA LEU A 201 22.33 5.46 -1.96
C LEU A 201 23.68 6.19 -2.03
N ASP A 202 24.23 6.36 -3.23
CA ASP A 202 25.57 6.93 -3.41
C ASP A 202 25.58 8.47 -3.32
N ASP A 203 24.51 9.18 -3.74
CA ASP A 203 24.50 10.65 -3.71
C ASP A 203 23.91 11.29 -2.42
N ASP A 204 23.78 10.55 -1.30
CA ASP A 204 23.12 11.09 -0.09
C ASP A 204 23.87 12.33 0.45
N PRO A 205 23.23 13.53 0.47
CA PRO A 205 23.88 14.75 0.92
C PRO A 205 24.42 14.65 2.35
N ALA A 206 23.73 13.94 3.25
CA ALA A 206 24.17 13.78 4.63
C ALA A 206 25.45 12.94 4.70
N GLU A 207 25.52 11.87 3.90
CA GLU A 207 26.68 11.01 3.83
C GLU A 207 27.87 11.72 3.16
N ILE A 208 27.62 12.51 2.11
CA ILE A 208 28.65 13.34 1.47
C ILE A 208 29.25 14.34 2.45
N ILE A 209 28.42 15.04 3.23
CA ILE A 209 28.89 16.01 4.24
C ILE A 209 29.71 15.29 5.32
N GLN A 210 29.29 14.09 5.74
CA GLN A 210 30.02 13.30 6.73
C GLN A 210 31.37 12.82 6.18
N ARG A 211 31.43 12.35 4.93
CA ARG A 211 32.68 11.97 4.24
C ARG A 211 33.64 13.16 4.09
N GLN A 212 33.10 14.35 3.77
CA GLN A 212 33.88 15.60 3.73
C GLN A 212 34.44 15.97 5.11
N ALA A 213 33.66 15.83 6.17
CA ALA A 213 34.09 16.10 7.54
C ALA A 213 35.18 15.12 8.02
N LEU A 214 35.20 13.89 7.49
CA LEU A 214 36.21 12.87 7.75
C LEU A 214 37.46 12.99 6.86
N GLY A 215 37.48 13.93 5.91
CA GLY A 215 38.61 14.16 5.01
C GLY A 215 38.77 13.11 3.90
N GLU A 216 37.71 12.35 3.60
CA GLU A 216 37.69 11.39 2.50
C GLU A 216 37.45 12.11 1.16
N ASN A 217 38.19 11.74 0.11
CA ASN A 217 38.02 12.32 -1.22
C ASN A 217 36.62 12.00 -1.77
N VAL A 218 35.84 13.03 -2.08
CA VAL A 218 34.45 12.98 -2.55
C VAL A 218 34.37 12.87 -4.08
N ASP A 219 35.51 12.85 -4.77
CA ASP A 219 35.53 12.63 -6.21
C ASP A 219 34.99 11.23 -6.47
N GLY A 220 33.86 11.16 -7.19
CA GLY A 220 32.95 10.02 -7.34
C GLY A 220 33.50 8.73 -7.94
N GLU A 221 34.82 8.53 -7.92
CA GLU A 221 35.52 7.31 -8.32
C GLU A 221 35.98 6.46 -7.13
N ALA A 222 35.92 6.98 -5.88
CA ALA A 222 36.41 6.26 -4.69
C ALA A 222 35.40 5.28 -4.08
N ALA A 223 34.10 5.36 -4.40
CA ALA A 223 33.07 4.51 -3.79
C ALA A 223 33.14 3.02 -4.20
N ALA A 224 33.93 2.69 -5.23
CA ALA A 224 34.06 1.32 -5.73
C ALA A 224 35.18 0.51 -5.05
N ASN A 225 36.04 1.12 -4.21
CA ASN A 225 37.26 0.48 -3.70
C ASN A 225 37.27 0.24 -2.17
N ASP A 226 36.26 0.67 -1.43
CA ASP A 226 36.09 0.38 0.02
C ASP A 226 35.28 -0.92 0.26
N GLU A 227 35.27 -1.85 -0.69
CA GLU A 227 34.44 -3.07 -0.60
C GLU A 227 35.03 -4.17 0.32
N ASP A 228 36.29 -4.06 0.77
CA ASP A 228 37.01 -5.14 1.47
C ASP A 228 37.33 -4.87 2.96
N GLY A 229 36.79 -3.80 3.56
CA GLY A 229 36.94 -3.53 4.99
C GLY A 229 36.11 -4.47 5.87
N ASP A 230 36.63 -4.86 7.05
CA ASP A 230 35.87 -5.65 8.02
C ASP A 230 34.69 -4.82 8.58
N PRO A 231 33.42 -5.24 8.36
CA PRO A 231 32.25 -4.49 8.80
C PRO A 231 32.14 -4.34 10.32
N TYR A 232 32.86 -5.15 11.10
CA TYR A 232 32.91 -5.05 12.56
C TYR A 232 33.94 -4.02 13.07
N GLU A 233 34.73 -3.39 12.19
CA GLU A 233 35.64 -2.34 12.60
C GLU A 233 34.91 -1.12 13.14
N ARG A 234 35.41 -0.57 14.24
CA ARG A 234 34.79 0.57 14.94
C ARG A 234 34.60 1.79 14.05
N GLY A 235 35.51 2.01 13.09
CA GLY A 235 35.40 3.08 12.10
C GLY A 235 34.27 2.84 11.10
N ALA A 236 34.11 1.61 10.61
CA ALA A 236 33.02 1.23 9.72
C ALA A 236 31.65 1.31 10.42
N VAL A 237 31.57 0.88 11.68
CA VAL A 237 30.33 0.92 12.49
C VAL A 237 29.94 2.36 12.81
N MET A 238 30.89 3.19 13.27
CA MET A 238 30.61 4.58 13.61
C MET A 238 30.39 5.46 12.37
N GLY A 239 30.95 5.09 11.22
CA GLY A 239 30.78 5.79 9.95
C GLY A 239 29.58 5.33 9.13
N GLY A 240 28.80 4.34 9.59
CA GLY A 240 27.67 3.78 8.83
C GLY A 240 28.07 2.97 7.59
N LYS A 241 29.37 2.65 7.43
CA LYS A 241 29.92 1.89 6.30
C LYS A 241 29.72 0.37 6.44
N SER A 242 29.49 -0.13 7.65
CA SER A 242 29.40 -1.58 7.94
C SER A 242 28.43 -2.36 7.05
N PHE A 243 27.32 -1.75 6.62
CA PHE A 243 26.29 -2.42 5.83
C PHE A 243 26.08 -1.82 4.45
N GLN A 244 27.00 -0.97 3.95
CA GLN A 244 26.83 -0.32 2.64
C GLN A 244 26.73 -1.31 1.49
N ARG A 245 27.56 -2.36 1.49
CA ARG A 245 27.50 -3.43 0.48
C ARG A 245 26.15 -4.14 0.47
N LEU A 246 25.62 -4.44 1.66
CA LEU A 246 24.31 -5.07 1.79
C LEU A 246 23.20 -4.14 1.29
N ASN A 247 23.20 -2.88 1.73
CA ASN A 247 22.20 -1.89 1.32
C ASN A 247 22.22 -1.68 -0.20
N ARG A 248 23.42 -1.59 -0.80
CA ARG A 248 23.58 -1.49 -2.26
C ARG A 248 23.03 -2.73 -2.97
N ALA A 249 23.40 -3.93 -2.53
CA ALA A 249 22.90 -5.17 -3.11
C ALA A 249 21.37 -5.26 -3.04
N VAL A 250 20.78 -4.85 -1.92
CA VAL A 250 19.32 -4.80 -1.72
C VAL A 250 18.67 -3.77 -2.64
N ALA A 251 19.23 -2.56 -2.77
CA ALA A 251 18.71 -1.54 -3.66
C ALA A 251 18.82 -1.95 -5.14
N THR A 252 19.94 -2.56 -5.54
CA THR A 252 20.13 -3.11 -6.88
C THR A 252 19.13 -4.23 -7.18
N LEU A 253 18.76 -5.04 -6.19
CA LEU A 253 17.71 -6.05 -6.37
C LEU A 253 16.36 -5.39 -6.67
N ILE A 254 15.97 -4.37 -5.90
CA ILE A 254 14.73 -3.61 -6.12
C ILE A 254 14.70 -3.01 -7.54
N GLU A 255 15.81 -2.39 -7.95
CA GLU A 255 15.96 -1.75 -9.27
C GLU A 255 15.92 -2.78 -10.41
N SER A 256 16.72 -3.85 -10.33
CA SER A 256 16.93 -4.81 -11.42
C SER A 256 15.65 -5.54 -11.82
N TYR A 257 14.75 -5.76 -10.87
CA TYR A 257 13.48 -6.43 -11.11
C TYR A 257 12.32 -5.45 -11.28
N SER A 258 12.57 -4.13 -11.21
CA SER A 258 11.54 -3.08 -11.23
C SER A 258 10.36 -3.41 -10.31
N MET A 259 10.63 -4.06 -9.17
CA MET A 259 9.59 -4.69 -8.33
C MET A 259 8.66 -3.68 -7.70
N VAL A 260 9.15 -2.45 -7.51
CA VAL A 260 8.41 -1.39 -6.82
C VAL A 260 8.49 -0.14 -7.68
N ASN A 261 7.36 0.27 -8.24
CA ASN A 261 7.19 1.59 -8.85
C ASN A 261 6.15 2.36 -8.05
N TYR A 262 6.35 3.66 -7.93
CA TYR A 262 5.44 4.55 -7.22
C TYR A 262 4.66 5.45 -8.15
N LEU A 263 3.34 5.50 -7.92
CA LEU A 263 2.47 6.53 -8.44
C LEU A 263 2.50 7.75 -7.51
N LYS A 264 2.19 8.93 -8.03
CA LYS A 264 2.15 10.17 -7.25
C LYS A 264 0.72 10.44 -6.84
N LEU A 265 0.52 10.76 -5.56
CA LEU A 265 -0.77 11.16 -5.02
C LEU A 265 -0.66 12.51 -4.32
N ASP A 266 -1.44 13.46 -4.83
CA ASP A 266 -1.86 14.67 -4.13
C ASP A 266 -3.37 14.55 -3.90
N ALA A 267 -3.78 14.30 -2.65
CA ALA A 267 -5.19 14.06 -2.33
C ALA A 267 -6.08 15.31 -2.50
N SER A 268 -5.47 16.48 -2.64
CA SER A 268 -6.19 17.74 -2.94
C SER A 268 -6.40 17.97 -4.44
N ASP A 269 -5.77 17.17 -5.29
CA ASP A 269 -5.81 17.28 -6.75
C ASP A 269 -6.68 16.16 -7.33
N GLU A 270 -7.86 16.53 -7.84
CA GLU A 270 -8.84 15.58 -8.38
C GLU A 270 -8.27 14.76 -9.56
N ASP A 271 -7.46 15.39 -10.41
CA ASP A 271 -6.80 14.69 -11.53
C ASP A 271 -5.80 13.65 -11.02
N SER A 272 -5.12 13.95 -9.90
CA SER A 272 -4.19 13.01 -9.27
C SER A 272 -4.93 11.79 -8.71
N VAL A 273 -6.08 11.99 -8.06
CA VAL A 273 -6.90 10.90 -7.51
C VAL A 273 -7.49 10.06 -8.64
N GLY A 274 -8.04 10.70 -9.67
CA GLY A 274 -8.58 10.01 -10.85
C GLY A 274 -7.53 9.18 -11.60
N ALA A 275 -6.29 9.68 -11.69
CA ALA A 275 -5.19 8.89 -12.26
C ALA A 275 -4.92 7.61 -11.45
N ILE A 276 -4.87 7.68 -10.11
CA ILE A 276 -4.71 6.49 -9.27
C ILE A 276 -5.88 5.52 -9.44
N LEU A 277 -7.12 6.03 -9.47
CA LEU A 277 -8.31 5.20 -9.69
C LEU A 277 -8.23 4.45 -11.03
N SER A 278 -7.78 5.10 -12.11
CA SER A 278 -7.60 4.44 -13.40
C SER A 278 -6.64 3.24 -13.30
N TYR A 279 -5.52 3.38 -12.57
CA TYR A 279 -4.60 2.25 -12.36
C TYR A 279 -5.22 1.14 -11.50
N ILE A 280 -6.02 1.49 -10.49
CA ILE A 280 -6.77 0.52 -9.67
C ILE A 280 -7.74 -0.25 -10.55
N ASP A 281 -8.51 0.44 -11.38
CA ASP A 281 -9.51 -0.14 -12.27
C ASP A 281 -8.88 -1.09 -13.30
N ASP A 282 -7.73 -0.72 -13.86
CA ASP A 282 -6.97 -1.58 -14.77
C ASP A 282 -6.49 -2.85 -14.05
N CYS A 283 -6.03 -2.74 -12.79
CA CYS A 283 -5.53 -3.86 -12.00
C CYS A 283 -6.64 -4.86 -11.63
N ILE A 284 -7.84 -4.38 -11.33
CA ILE A 284 -8.98 -5.24 -10.98
C ILE A 284 -9.86 -5.59 -12.19
N GLN A 285 -9.55 -5.03 -13.37
CA GLN A 285 -10.32 -5.14 -14.61
C GLN A 285 -11.78 -4.68 -14.46
N PHE A 286 -12.00 -3.56 -13.76
CA PHE A 286 -13.34 -3.07 -13.49
C PHE A 286 -14.11 -2.74 -14.79
N HIS A 287 -13.47 -2.04 -15.73
CA HIS A 287 -14.11 -1.58 -16.97
C HIS A 287 -14.55 -2.72 -17.89
N GLU A 288 -13.75 -3.80 -18.01
CA GLU A 288 -14.10 -4.97 -18.81
C GLU A 288 -15.40 -5.63 -18.31
N ALA A 289 -15.66 -5.56 -17.01
CA ALA A 289 -16.87 -6.12 -16.41
C ALA A 289 -18.13 -5.27 -16.64
N GLN A 290 -17.95 -3.96 -16.88
CA GLN A 290 -19.04 -3.05 -17.20
C GLN A 290 -19.42 -3.07 -18.68
N GLU A 291 -18.68 -3.79 -19.54
CA GLU A 291 -19.05 -3.92 -20.95
C GLU A 291 -20.38 -4.69 -21.10
N PRO A 292 -21.25 -4.27 -22.05
CA PRO A 292 -22.49 -4.98 -22.30
C PRO A 292 -22.20 -6.43 -22.68
N LYS A 293 -22.64 -7.38 -21.85
CA LYS A 293 -22.59 -8.81 -22.17
C LYS A 293 -23.41 -9.04 -23.43
N GLU A 294 -22.80 -9.59 -24.48
CA GLU A 294 -23.52 -9.97 -25.70
C GLU A 294 -24.70 -10.88 -25.30
N LEU A 295 -25.90 -10.52 -25.75
CA LEU A 295 -27.08 -11.36 -25.60
C LEU A 295 -26.75 -12.69 -26.25
N LYS A 296 -26.73 -13.78 -25.48
CA LYS A 296 -26.70 -15.12 -26.06
C LYS A 296 -27.99 -15.25 -26.87
N ASP A 297 -27.87 -15.47 -28.17
CA ASP A 297 -29.01 -15.81 -29.02
C ASP A 297 -29.72 -17.02 -28.41
N GLU A 298 -30.92 -16.84 -27.87
CA GLU A 298 -31.80 -17.92 -27.41
C GLU A 298 -32.50 -18.60 -28.61
N ASP A 299 -31.76 -18.87 -29.68
CA ASP A 299 -32.29 -19.57 -30.86
C ASP A 299 -31.48 -20.85 -31.10
N GLU A 300 -32.22 -21.95 -31.29
CA GLU A 300 -31.81 -23.32 -31.66
C GLU A 300 -31.68 -24.38 -30.55
N GLU A 301 -32.66 -24.54 -29.65
CA GLU A 301 -33.08 -25.90 -29.19
C GLU A 301 -34.62 -26.03 -29.13
N GLY A 302 -35.31 -25.43 -30.09
CA GLY A 302 -36.68 -25.78 -30.44
C GLY A 302 -36.67 -26.66 -31.71
N GLU A 303 -37.35 -27.81 -31.64
CA GLU A 303 -37.67 -28.75 -32.74
C GLU A 303 -36.57 -29.73 -33.17
N VAL A 304 -36.60 -30.96 -32.61
CA VAL A 304 -36.91 -32.18 -33.38
C VAL A 304 -37.53 -33.22 -32.42
N GLU A 305 -38.85 -33.15 -32.23
CA GLU A 305 -39.64 -34.38 -31.95
C GLU A 305 -40.22 -34.84 -33.29
N GLU A 306 -39.72 -35.96 -33.81
CA GLU A 306 -40.47 -36.95 -34.61
C GLU A 306 -39.73 -38.29 -34.64
#